data_AF-A0A9P0KPF0-F1
#
_entry.id   AF-A0A9P0KPF0-F1
#
_cell.length_a   1.000
_cell.length_b   1.000
_cell.length_c   1.000
_cell.angle_alpha   90.00
_cell.angle_beta   90.00
_cell.angle_gamma   90.00
#
_symmetry.space_group_name_H-M   'P 1'
#
loop_
_entity.id
_entity.type
_entity.pdbx_description
1 polymer ?
#
loop_
_entity_poly.entity_id
_entity_poly.type
_entity_poly.pdbx_seq_one_letter_code
_entity_poly.pdbx_strand_id
1 'polypeptide(L)'
;MDTHGHEMIYENVDLLTHFYPATEELKSLLCKEMFSKVNKAAFQEVVHYLLRILSPELTKQRVTWPVFDSETEIKFRKEVHQFIREVNEQHHWDIPQLPASHFISPGGGRIVKFLLKLSQLVIAEHLRRSGVEHLLLPPKPADDASHHSIFSILRKATRQVLADTGKMIEQFKESKEKAKAEAAECERQLNKVNAEIKELTPVLELKRREAANKQGELLTAHQLEEKCNGLKKLWKELEASKTLFPEILSILEYL
;
A
#
# COMPACT_ATOMS: atom_id res chain seq x y z
N MET A 1 9.87 0.48 2.81
CA MET A 1 10.99 0.98 2.00
C MET A 1 12.09 -0.07 2.07
N ASP A 2 12.67 -0.43 0.94
CA ASP A 2 13.56 -1.58 0.77
C ASP A 2 14.93 -1.33 1.41
N THR A 3 15.03 -1.55 2.73
CA THR A 3 16.25 -1.38 3.54
C THR A 3 17.34 -2.39 3.17
N HIS A 4 16.95 -3.53 2.62
CA HIS A 4 17.86 -4.64 2.33
C HIS A 4 18.97 -4.28 1.33
N GLY A 5 18.65 -3.49 0.31
CA GLY A 5 19.63 -3.08 -0.70
C GLY A 5 20.76 -2.21 -0.14
N HIS A 6 20.50 -1.41 0.89
CA HIS A 6 21.53 -0.55 1.50
C HIS A 6 22.53 -1.38 2.32
N GLU A 7 22.02 -2.35 3.07
CA GLU A 7 22.84 -3.27 3.87
C GLU A 7 23.74 -4.13 2.97
N MET A 8 23.22 -4.67 1.87
CA MET A 8 24.04 -5.43 0.92
C MET A 8 25.16 -4.59 0.28
N ILE A 9 24.93 -3.31 0.00
CA ILE A 9 26.00 -2.43 -0.51
C ILE A 9 27.08 -2.25 0.55
N TYR A 10 26.69 -1.99 1.79
CA TYR A 10 27.61 -1.90 2.91
C TYR A 10 28.45 -3.17 3.05
N GLU A 11 27.81 -4.34 3.12
CA GLU A 11 28.49 -5.64 3.24
C GLU A 11 29.45 -5.89 2.08
N ASN A 12 29.04 -5.61 0.83
CA ASN A 12 29.90 -5.80 -0.32
C ASN A 12 31.13 -4.88 -0.30
N VAL A 13 30.95 -3.60 0.04
CA VAL A 13 32.05 -2.64 0.07
C VAL A 13 32.97 -2.93 1.25
N ASP A 14 32.41 -3.21 2.44
CA ASP A 14 33.13 -3.61 3.64
C ASP A 14 33.99 -4.85 3.38
N LEU A 15 33.40 -5.89 2.77
CA LEU A 15 34.10 -7.09 2.33
C LEU A 15 35.31 -6.76 1.44
N LEU A 16 35.11 -5.90 0.43
CA LEU A 16 36.19 -5.49 -0.48
C LEU A 16 37.29 -4.73 0.25
N THR A 17 37.00 -4.00 1.34
CA THR A 17 38.02 -3.28 2.12
C THR A 17 39.05 -4.19 2.78
N HIS A 18 38.69 -5.45 3.03
CA HIS A 18 39.63 -6.45 3.55
C HIS A 18 40.66 -6.91 2.50
N PHE A 19 40.35 -6.77 1.21
CA PHE A 19 41.22 -7.17 0.11
C PHE A 19 41.93 -5.99 -0.55
N TYR A 20 41.27 -4.82 -0.59
CA TYR A 20 41.75 -3.63 -1.25
C TYR A 20 41.73 -2.43 -0.30
N PRO A 21 42.86 -1.75 -0.08
CA PRO A 21 42.95 -0.69 0.92
C PRO A 21 41.97 0.45 0.60
N ALA A 22 41.08 0.74 1.55
CA ALA A 22 40.16 1.88 1.53
C ALA A 22 40.78 3.12 2.18
N THR A 23 40.39 4.31 1.71
CA THR A 23 40.74 5.60 2.33
C THR A 23 40.03 5.76 3.67
N GLU A 24 40.58 6.57 4.56
CA GLU A 24 39.93 6.86 5.85
C GLU A 24 38.61 7.62 5.65
N GLU A 25 38.55 8.45 4.61
CA GLU A 25 37.34 9.14 4.15
C GLU A 25 36.25 8.13 3.81
N LEU A 26 36.54 7.12 2.96
CA LEU A 26 35.58 6.08 2.62
C LEU A 26 35.13 5.32 3.87
N LYS A 27 36.05 4.87 4.72
CA LYS A 27 35.71 4.14 5.95
C LYS A 27 34.79 4.94 6.87
N SER A 28 35.03 6.24 6.99
CA SER A 28 34.19 7.14 7.81
C SER A 28 32.77 7.30 7.26
N LEU A 29 32.57 7.07 5.96
CA LEU A 29 31.29 7.18 5.26
C LEU A 29 30.53 5.85 5.18
N LEU A 30 31.16 4.72 5.51
CA LEU A 30 30.54 3.40 5.47
C LEU A 30 29.56 3.22 6.63
N CYS A 31 28.27 3.13 6.31
CA CYS A 31 27.23 2.69 7.25
C CYS A 31 26.11 1.94 6.52
N LYS A 32 25.38 1.07 7.25
CA LYS A 32 24.30 0.25 6.69
C LYS A 32 23.16 1.04 6.03
N GLU A 33 23.02 2.32 6.36
CA GLU A 33 21.97 3.20 5.83
C GLU A 33 22.52 4.35 4.95
N MET A 34 23.73 4.19 4.38
CA MET A 34 24.49 5.27 3.72
C MET A 34 23.78 5.98 2.56
N PHE A 35 22.78 5.34 1.92
CA PHE A 35 21.98 5.93 0.82
C PHE A 35 20.49 6.07 1.16
N SER A 36 20.10 5.92 2.43
CA SER A 36 18.72 6.17 2.89
C SER A 36 18.32 7.63 2.64
N LYS A 37 19.30 8.53 2.73
CA LYS A 37 19.25 9.93 2.33
C LYS A 37 20.26 10.18 1.22
N VAL A 38 20.10 11.31 0.52
CA VAL A 38 21.05 11.73 -0.52
C VAL A 38 22.43 11.94 0.10
N ASN A 39 23.41 11.17 -0.36
CA ASN A 39 24.76 11.22 0.17
C ASN A 39 25.79 11.25 -0.97
N LYS A 40 26.17 12.46 -1.38
CA LYS A 40 27.06 12.68 -2.53
C LYS A 40 28.49 12.22 -2.25
N ALA A 41 29.00 12.52 -1.06
CA ALA A 41 30.36 12.14 -0.66
C ALA A 41 30.51 10.61 -0.65
N ALA A 42 29.58 9.90 0.01
CA ALA A 42 29.61 8.43 0.00
C ALA A 42 29.47 7.86 -1.40
N PHE A 43 28.60 8.42 -2.24
CA PHE A 43 28.47 7.96 -3.63
C PHE A 43 29.77 8.11 -4.42
N GLN A 44 30.42 9.28 -4.35
CA GLN A 44 31.66 9.56 -5.07
C GLN A 44 32.80 8.63 -4.61
N GLU A 45 33.01 8.52 -3.30
CA GLU A 45 34.02 7.64 -2.69
C GLU A 45 33.78 6.17 -3.05
N VAL A 46 32.55 5.67 -2.86
CA VAL A 46 32.21 4.27 -3.15
C VAL A 46 32.37 3.96 -4.63
N VAL A 47 31.85 4.79 -5.53
CA VAL A 47 31.98 4.54 -6.97
C VAL A 47 33.43 4.56 -7.40
N HIS A 48 34.20 5.59 -7.01
CA HIS A 48 35.61 5.67 -7.37
C HIS A 48 36.41 4.47 -6.84
N TYR A 49 36.17 4.08 -5.59
CA TYR A 49 36.78 2.90 -4.97
C TYR A 49 36.49 1.62 -5.75
N LEU A 50 35.22 1.38 -6.10
CA LEU A 50 34.80 0.20 -6.87
C LEU A 50 35.42 0.18 -8.28
N LEU A 51 35.43 1.32 -8.98
CA LEU A 51 36.02 1.43 -10.31
C LEU A 51 37.53 1.16 -10.26
N ARG A 52 38.23 1.69 -9.25
CA ARG A 52 39.67 1.46 -9.06
C ARG A 52 40.00 -0.02 -8.88
N ILE A 53 39.13 -0.81 -8.25
CA ILE A 53 39.32 -2.26 -8.12
C ILE A 53 39.04 -2.95 -9.47
N LEU A 54 37.97 -2.54 -10.16
CA LEU A 54 37.57 -3.12 -11.43
C LEU A 54 38.65 -2.93 -12.49
N SER A 55 39.12 -1.71 -12.73
CA SER A 55 40.14 -1.40 -13.73
C SER A 55 41.01 -0.22 -13.30
N PRO A 56 42.06 -0.44 -12.49
CA PRO A 56 42.87 0.63 -11.88
C PRO A 56 43.42 1.65 -12.89
N GLU A 57 44.00 1.17 -13.99
CA GLU A 57 44.62 2.02 -15.01
C GLU A 57 43.59 2.88 -15.77
N LEU A 58 42.45 2.28 -16.14
CA LEU A 58 41.40 3.00 -16.84
C LEU A 58 40.73 4.03 -15.94
N THR A 59 40.50 3.69 -14.67
CA THR A 59 39.94 4.64 -13.70
C THR A 59 40.87 5.83 -13.51
N LYS A 60 42.17 5.60 -13.33
CA LYS A 60 43.16 6.69 -13.18
C LYS A 60 43.24 7.61 -14.41
N GLN A 61 43.08 7.07 -15.61
CA GLN A 61 43.16 7.86 -16.85
C GLN A 61 41.87 8.61 -17.17
N ARG A 62 40.70 8.05 -16.83
CA ARG A 62 39.41 8.49 -17.37
C ARG A 62 38.45 9.05 -16.34
N VAL A 63 38.67 8.80 -15.05
CA VAL A 63 37.79 9.29 -13.98
C VAL A 63 38.51 10.36 -13.20
N THR A 64 37.93 11.56 -13.20
CA THR A 64 38.45 12.72 -12.48
C THR A 64 38.36 12.45 -10.99
N TRP A 65 39.50 12.42 -10.31
CA TRP A 65 39.58 12.20 -8.88
C TRP A 65 40.76 12.97 -8.27
N PRO A 66 40.60 13.57 -7.08
CA PRO A 66 39.36 13.67 -6.28
C PRO A 66 38.45 14.82 -6.75
N VAL A 67 37.21 14.82 -6.24
CA VAL A 67 36.19 15.81 -6.59
C VAL A 67 36.20 16.95 -5.55
N PHE A 68 36.55 18.17 -5.96
CA PHE A 68 36.71 19.31 -5.05
C PHE A 68 35.69 20.43 -5.26
N ASP A 69 35.17 20.57 -6.49
CA ASP A 69 34.29 21.67 -6.89
C ASP A 69 33.14 21.16 -7.77
N SER A 70 32.22 22.06 -8.13
CA SER A 70 31.06 21.70 -8.96
C SER A 70 31.44 21.30 -10.38
N GLU A 71 32.55 21.80 -10.93
CA GLU A 71 32.98 21.51 -12.30
C GLU A 71 33.56 20.09 -12.39
N THR A 72 34.49 19.76 -11.50
CA THR A 72 35.05 18.42 -11.33
C THR A 72 33.98 17.40 -11.00
N GLU A 73 32.96 17.79 -10.24
CA GLU A 73 31.82 16.94 -9.92
C GLU A 73 30.93 16.65 -11.14
N ILE A 74 30.64 17.66 -11.97
CA ILE A 74 29.94 17.46 -13.25
C ILE A 74 30.72 16.51 -14.16
N LYS A 75 32.03 16.70 -14.23
CA LYS A 75 32.93 15.90 -15.06
C LYS A 75 32.98 14.44 -14.58
N PHE A 76 33.17 14.22 -13.27
CA PHE A 76 33.15 12.91 -12.65
C PHE A 76 31.88 12.12 -12.99
N ARG A 77 30.70 12.73 -12.86
CA ARG A 77 29.43 12.03 -13.19
C ARG A 77 29.33 11.60 -14.65
N LYS A 78 29.80 12.45 -15.58
CA LYS A 78 29.81 12.13 -17.01
C LYS A 78 30.78 10.99 -17.32
N GLU A 79 31.95 11.02 -16.71
CA GLU A 79 32.99 10.00 -16.86
C GLU A 79 32.56 8.66 -16.27
N VAL A 80 31.96 8.64 -15.08
CA VAL A 80 31.37 7.43 -14.49
C VAL A 80 30.27 6.86 -15.39
N HIS A 81 29.35 7.71 -15.88
CA HIS A 81 28.28 7.26 -16.79
C HIS A 81 28.85 6.58 -18.04
N GLN A 82 29.85 7.20 -18.67
CA GLN A 82 30.51 6.64 -19.84
C GLN A 82 31.27 5.34 -19.52
N PHE A 83 31.97 5.30 -18.39
CA PHE A 83 32.70 4.12 -17.94
C PHE A 83 31.77 2.92 -17.77
N ILE A 84 30.61 3.11 -17.13
CA ILE A 84 29.64 2.03 -16.89
C ILE A 84 29.02 1.53 -18.21
N ARG A 85 28.82 2.42 -19.20
CA ARG A 85 28.40 2.01 -20.55
C ARG A 85 29.37 1.02 -21.16
N GLU A 86 30.65 1.35 -21.15
CA GLU A 86 31.71 0.50 -21.72
C GLU A 86 31.85 -0.81 -20.94
N VAL A 87 31.73 -0.78 -19.61
CA VAL A 87 31.74 -1.99 -18.77
C VAL A 87 30.61 -2.93 -19.15
N ASN A 88 29.39 -2.43 -19.36
CA ASN A 88 28.26 -3.27 -19.76
C ASN A 88 28.46 -3.89 -21.14
N GLU A 89 29.07 -3.15 -22.08
CA GLU A 89 29.41 -3.65 -23.42
C GLU A 89 30.45 -4.78 -23.35
N GLN A 90 31.40 -4.70 -22.42
CA GLN A 90 32.49 -5.68 -22.28
C GLN A 90 32.13 -6.91 -21.45
N HIS A 91 31.40 -6.72 -20.34
CA HIS A 91 31.19 -7.78 -19.34
C HIS A 91 29.80 -8.44 -19.42
N HIS A 92 28.91 -7.98 -20.31
CA HIS A 92 27.51 -8.40 -20.39
C HIS A 92 26.81 -8.42 -19.02
N TRP A 93 27.25 -7.53 -18.13
CA TRP A 93 26.71 -7.37 -16.79
C TRP A 93 25.64 -6.29 -16.89
N ASP A 94 24.37 -6.62 -16.64
CA ASP A 94 23.24 -5.70 -16.79
C ASP A 94 23.19 -4.63 -15.67
N ILE A 95 24.25 -3.82 -15.55
CA ILE A 95 24.25 -2.69 -14.61
C ILE A 95 23.25 -1.65 -15.12
N PRO A 96 22.35 -1.14 -14.27
CA PRO A 96 21.41 -0.10 -14.66
C PRO A 96 22.13 1.12 -15.28
N GLN A 97 21.84 1.41 -16.54
CA GLN A 97 22.33 2.59 -17.26
C GLN A 97 21.56 3.83 -16.79
N LEU A 98 22.07 4.50 -15.75
CA LEU A 98 21.47 5.71 -15.22
C LEU A 98 22.08 6.94 -15.88
N PRO A 99 21.28 7.87 -16.44
CA PRO A 99 21.78 9.16 -16.92
C PRO A 99 22.62 9.88 -15.84
N ALA A 100 23.65 10.61 -16.26
CA ALA A 100 24.51 11.38 -15.36
C ALA A 100 23.74 12.37 -14.45
N SER A 101 22.52 12.80 -14.84
CA SER A 101 21.65 13.64 -14.02
C SER A 101 21.13 12.93 -12.77
N HIS A 102 20.97 11.60 -12.79
CA HIS A 102 20.58 10.84 -11.60
C HIS A 102 21.66 10.84 -10.53
N PHE A 103 22.93 11.03 -10.90
CA PHE A 103 24.04 11.13 -9.97
C PHE A 103 24.12 12.50 -9.26
N ILE A 104 23.33 13.50 -9.67
CA ILE A 104 23.24 14.81 -8.98
C ILE A 104 22.71 14.62 -7.55
N SER A 105 21.79 13.68 -7.37
CA SER A 105 21.13 13.38 -6.10
C SER A 105 21.19 11.86 -5.85
N PRO A 106 22.36 11.34 -5.44
CA PRO A 106 22.56 9.92 -5.28
C PRO A 106 21.82 9.43 -4.03
N GLY A 107 20.58 9.00 -4.25
CA GLY A 107 19.69 8.43 -3.25
C GLY A 107 18.53 7.69 -3.92
N GLY A 108 17.81 6.91 -3.13
CA GLY A 108 16.65 6.16 -3.60
C GLY A 108 16.99 4.91 -4.42
N GLY A 109 15.94 4.14 -4.75
CA GLY A 109 16.09 2.75 -5.20
C GLY A 109 16.87 2.55 -6.51
N ARG A 110 16.92 3.54 -7.41
CA ARG A 110 17.71 3.43 -8.65
C ARG A 110 19.21 3.43 -8.39
N ILE A 111 19.67 4.35 -7.53
CA ILE A 111 21.08 4.47 -7.15
C ILE A 111 21.51 3.26 -6.32
N VAL A 112 20.65 2.79 -5.41
CA VAL A 112 20.87 1.56 -4.65
C VAL A 112 21.05 0.36 -5.59
N LYS A 113 20.14 0.17 -6.55
CA LYS A 113 20.26 -0.93 -7.53
C LYS A 113 21.52 -0.82 -8.38
N PHE A 114 21.88 0.40 -8.81
CA PHE A 114 23.09 0.66 -9.56
C PHE A 114 24.36 0.29 -8.76
N LEU A 115 24.49 0.80 -7.54
CA LEU A 115 25.65 0.54 -6.68
C LEU A 115 25.74 -0.92 -6.24
N LEU A 116 24.61 -1.56 -5.96
CA LEU A 116 24.56 -2.97 -5.62
C LEU A 116 25.06 -3.83 -6.78
N LYS A 117 24.62 -3.53 -8.00
CA LYS A 117 25.12 -4.22 -9.19
C LYS A 117 26.60 -3.94 -9.40
N LEU A 118 27.03 -2.69 -9.35
CA LEU A 118 28.44 -2.36 -9.49
C LEU A 118 29.33 -3.09 -8.47
N SER A 119 28.94 -3.13 -7.20
CA SER A 119 29.73 -3.81 -6.15
C SER A 119 29.76 -5.32 -6.34
N GLN A 120 28.65 -5.94 -6.74
CA GLN A 120 28.60 -7.36 -7.07
C GLN A 120 29.49 -7.70 -8.29
N LEU A 121 29.56 -6.86 -9.32
CA LEU A 121 30.48 -7.05 -10.44
C LEU A 121 31.93 -7.06 -9.95
N VAL A 122 32.29 -6.10 -9.10
CA VAL A 122 33.65 -5.98 -8.57
C VAL A 122 34.03 -7.20 -7.73
N ILE A 123 33.10 -7.72 -6.91
CA ILE A 123 33.31 -8.98 -6.18
C ILE A 123 33.48 -10.15 -7.15
N ALA A 124 32.62 -10.26 -8.17
CA ALA A 124 32.72 -11.33 -9.15
C ALA A 124 34.05 -11.30 -9.92
N GLU A 125 34.51 -10.11 -10.29
CA GLU A 125 35.82 -9.88 -10.90
C GLU A 125 36.95 -10.28 -9.96
N HIS A 126 36.89 -9.89 -8.69
CA HIS A 126 37.86 -10.28 -7.68
C HIS A 126 37.96 -11.80 -7.56
N LEU A 127 36.82 -12.48 -7.40
CA LEU A 127 36.78 -13.95 -7.27
C LEU A 127 37.33 -14.65 -8.52
N ARG A 128 37.05 -14.10 -9.71
CA ARG A 128 37.61 -14.60 -10.97
C ARG A 128 39.13 -14.47 -11.02
N ARG A 129 39.67 -13.30 -10.65
CA ARG A 129 41.13 -13.06 -10.58
C ARG A 129 41.81 -13.95 -9.54
N SER A 130 41.12 -14.25 -8.44
CA SER A 130 41.61 -15.12 -7.36
C SER A 130 41.48 -16.61 -7.67
N GLY A 131 40.92 -17.00 -8.82
CA GLY A 131 40.76 -18.40 -9.23
C GLY A 131 39.70 -19.19 -8.44
N VAL A 132 38.87 -18.50 -7.64
CA VAL A 132 37.78 -19.08 -6.83
C VAL A 132 36.41 -18.80 -7.44
N GLU A 133 36.35 -18.58 -8.75
CA GLU A 133 35.13 -18.30 -9.50
C GLU A 133 34.04 -19.37 -9.31
N HIS A 134 34.40 -20.60 -8.97
CA HIS A 134 33.46 -21.67 -8.68
C HIS A 134 32.56 -21.37 -7.47
N LEU A 135 32.94 -20.44 -6.58
CA LEU A 135 32.10 -19.93 -5.50
C LEU A 135 30.96 -19.02 -5.98
N LEU A 136 31.07 -18.45 -7.19
CA LEU A 136 30.00 -17.69 -7.84
C LEU A 136 28.96 -18.62 -8.49
N LEU A 137 29.34 -19.88 -8.73
CA LEU A 137 28.44 -20.87 -9.27
C LEU A 137 27.66 -21.50 -8.12
N PRO A 138 26.39 -21.88 -8.36
CA PRO A 138 25.69 -22.76 -7.43
C PRO A 138 26.59 -23.96 -7.13
N PRO A 139 26.71 -24.40 -5.87
CA PRO A 139 27.53 -25.55 -5.52
C PRO A 139 27.15 -26.71 -6.44
N LYS A 140 28.09 -27.10 -7.31
CA LYS A 140 27.90 -28.22 -8.23
C LYS A 140 27.77 -29.47 -7.35
N PRO A 141 26.76 -30.32 -7.54
CA PRO A 141 26.66 -31.55 -6.76
C PRO A 141 27.95 -32.34 -7.02
N ALA A 142 28.78 -32.49 -5.99
CA ALA A 142 29.88 -33.43 -6.02
C ALA A 142 29.30 -34.84 -6.20
N ASP A 143 30.01 -35.71 -6.91
CA ASP A 143 29.63 -37.12 -7.13
C ASP A 143 29.60 -37.97 -5.84
N ASP A 144 29.72 -37.37 -4.65
CA ASP A 144 29.58 -38.08 -3.39
C ASP A 144 28.10 -38.29 -3.02
N ALA A 145 27.82 -39.49 -2.50
CA ALA A 145 26.47 -39.95 -2.17
C ALA A 145 25.83 -39.18 -0.99
N SER A 146 26.62 -38.40 -0.23
CA SER A 146 26.17 -37.70 0.97
C SER A 146 25.39 -36.43 0.59
N HIS A 147 25.86 -35.70 -0.42
CA HIS A 147 25.20 -34.49 -0.93
C HIS A 147 23.90 -34.78 -1.71
N HIS A 148 23.77 -35.98 -2.30
CA HIS A 148 22.56 -36.38 -3.01
C HIS A 148 21.30 -36.36 -2.10
N SER A 149 21.47 -36.63 -0.81
CA SER A 149 20.37 -36.61 0.17
C SER A 149 19.86 -35.19 0.41
N ILE A 150 20.74 -34.23 0.72
CA ILE A 150 20.39 -32.83 0.99
C ILE A 150 19.80 -32.16 -0.25
N PHE A 151 20.39 -32.37 -1.43
CA PHE A 151 19.84 -31.83 -2.68
C PHE A 151 18.49 -32.46 -3.05
N SER A 152 18.28 -33.75 -2.75
CA SER A 152 16.97 -34.38 -2.97
C SER A 152 15.91 -33.81 -2.03
N ILE A 153 16.26 -33.53 -0.77
CA ILE A 153 15.39 -32.88 0.22
C ILE A 153 15.06 -31.47 -0.26
N LEU A 154 16.06 -30.70 -0.67
CA LEU A 154 15.88 -29.34 -1.18
C LEU A 154 14.99 -29.33 -2.42
N ARG A 155 15.27 -30.20 -3.41
CA ARG A 155 14.47 -30.32 -4.63
C ARG A 155 13.03 -30.71 -4.34
N LYS A 156 12.81 -31.60 -3.35
CA LYS A 156 11.47 -31.97 -2.89
C LYS A 156 10.76 -30.79 -2.23
N ALA A 157 11.45 -30.06 -1.35
CA ALA A 157 10.92 -28.87 -0.69
C ALA A 157 10.57 -27.77 -1.71
N THR A 158 11.45 -27.49 -2.69
CA THR A 158 11.20 -26.51 -3.75
C THR A 158 9.98 -26.89 -4.59
N ARG A 159 9.85 -28.17 -4.97
CA ARG A 159 8.66 -28.66 -5.70
C ARG A 159 7.39 -28.51 -4.89
N GLN A 160 7.44 -28.81 -3.59
CA GLN A 160 6.30 -28.69 -2.70
C GLN A 160 5.87 -27.23 -2.56
N VAL A 161 6.81 -26.31 -2.32
CA VAL A 161 6.54 -24.86 -2.24
C VAL A 161 5.94 -24.35 -3.54
N LEU A 162 6.46 -24.77 -4.71
CA LEU A 162 5.90 -24.40 -6.01
C LEU A 162 4.46 -24.90 -6.18
N ALA A 163 4.18 -26.15 -5.79
CA ALA A 163 2.84 -26.73 -5.88
C ALA A 163 1.85 -26.03 -4.94
N ASP A 164 2.26 -25.77 -3.70
CA ASP A 164 1.43 -25.10 -2.69
C ASP A 164 1.16 -23.64 -3.07
N THR A 165 2.17 -22.94 -3.58
CA THR A 165 2.02 -21.58 -4.11
C THR A 165 1.06 -21.56 -5.30
N GLY A 166 1.16 -22.53 -6.22
CA GLY A 166 0.24 -22.67 -7.34
C GLY A 166 -1.21 -22.85 -6.90
N LYS A 167 -1.46 -23.76 -5.95
CA LYS A 167 -2.79 -23.98 -5.38
C LYS A 167 -3.32 -22.73 -4.68
N MET A 168 -2.48 -22.03 -3.91
CA MET A 168 -2.88 -20.80 -3.22
C MET A 168 -3.25 -19.69 -4.20
N ILE A 169 -2.51 -19.54 -5.31
CA ILE A 169 -2.85 -18.59 -6.38
C ILE A 169 -4.20 -18.93 -7.01
N GLU A 170 -4.47 -20.20 -7.25
CA GLU A 170 -5.74 -20.65 -7.86
C GLU A 170 -6.93 -20.41 -6.92
N GLN A 171 -6.80 -20.78 -5.64
CA GLN A 171 -7.79 -20.49 -4.60
C GLN A 171 -8.05 -18.98 -4.43
N PHE A 172 -6.99 -18.17 -4.51
CA PHE A 172 -7.12 -16.72 -4.44
C PHE A 172 -7.88 -16.17 -5.64
N LYS A 173 -7.62 -16.68 -6.86
CA LYS A 173 -8.38 -16.31 -8.06
C LYS A 173 -9.86 -16.66 -7.93
N GLU A 174 -10.18 -17.87 -7.50
CA GLU A 174 -11.56 -18.31 -7.28
C GLU A 174 -12.28 -17.45 -6.25
N SER A 175 -11.62 -17.20 -5.11
CA SER A 175 -12.17 -16.37 -4.03
C SER A 175 -12.42 -14.93 -4.50
N LYS A 176 -11.51 -14.38 -5.31
CA LYS A 176 -11.65 -13.04 -5.91
C LYS A 176 -12.86 -12.98 -6.84
N GLU A 177 -13.03 -13.96 -7.72
CA GLU A 177 -14.17 -13.97 -8.65
C GLU A 177 -15.50 -14.16 -7.91
N LYS A 178 -15.53 -14.99 -6.85
CA LYS A 178 -16.71 -15.14 -6.00
C LYS A 178 -17.07 -13.84 -5.27
N ALA A 179 -16.10 -13.19 -4.63
CA ALA A 179 -16.32 -11.91 -3.95
C ALA A 179 -16.79 -10.82 -4.91
N LYS A 180 -16.28 -10.81 -6.15
CA LYS A 180 -16.71 -9.90 -7.20
C LYS A 180 -18.17 -10.16 -7.62
N ALA A 181 -18.57 -11.42 -7.74
CA ALA A 181 -19.95 -11.79 -8.05
C ALA A 181 -20.92 -11.39 -6.92
N GLU A 182 -20.52 -11.62 -5.66
CA GLU A 182 -21.30 -11.20 -4.48
C GLU A 182 -21.44 -9.68 -4.42
N ALA A 183 -20.36 -8.92 -4.66
CA ALA A 183 -20.40 -7.47 -4.70
C ALA A 183 -21.34 -6.94 -5.80
N ALA A 184 -21.31 -7.54 -7.00
CA ALA A 184 -22.21 -7.17 -8.09
C ALA A 184 -23.69 -7.44 -7.75
N GLU A 185 -23.98 -8.50 -7.00
CA GLU A 185 -25.34 -8.79 -6.54
C GLU A 185 -25.80 -7.81 -5.45
N CYS A 186 -24.93 -7.50 -4.48
CA CYS A 186 -25.18 -6.44 -3.50
C CYS A 186 -25.49 -5.10 -4.17
N GLU A 187 -24.73 -4.70 -5.20
CA GLU A 187 -24.99 -3.47 -5.97
C GLU A 187 -26.36 -3.49 -6.64
N ARG A 188 -26.77 -4.61 -7.24
CA ARG A 188 -28.11 -4.76 -7.83
C ARG A 188 -29.22 -4.58 -6.80
N GLN A 189 -29.08 -5.22 -5.64
CA GLN A 189 -30.06 -5.12 -4.56
C GLN A 189 -30.14 -3.69 -4.00
N LEU A 190 -28.99 -3.04 -3.80
CA LEU A 190 -28.91 -1.63 -3.39
C LEU A 190 -29.63 -0.72 -4.39
N ASN A 191 -29.38 -0.91 -5.69
CA ASN A 191 -30.03 -0.12 -6.73
C ASN A 191 -31.54 -0.32 -6.75
N LYS A 192 -32.03 -1.55 -6.51
CA LYS A 192 -33.46 -1.84 -6.40
C LYS A 192 -34.10 -1.13 -5.20
N VAL A 193 -33.51 -1.26 -4.01
CA VAL A 193 -34.01 -0.59 -2.80
C VAL A 193 -33.99 0.94 -2.97
N ASN A 194 -32.94 1.48 -3.59
CA ASN A 194 -32.84 2.91 -3.83
C ASN A 194 -33.92 3.42 -4.81
N ALA A 195 -34.28 2.61 -5.82
CA ALA A 195 -35.40 2.90 -6.70
C ALA A 195 -36.74 2.89 -5.93
N GLU A 196 -36.98 1.89 -5.08
CA GLU A 196 -38.19 1.81 -4.25
C GLU A 196 -38.30 3.01 -3.28
N ILE A 197 -37.20 3.41 -2.64
CA ILE A 197 -37.15 4.60 -1.78
C ILE A 197 -37.51 5.85 -2.60
N LYS A 198 -36.96 5.99 -3.82
CA LYS A 198 -37.23 7.14 -4.69
C LYS A 198 -38.70 7.24 -5.06
N GLU A 199 -39.39 6.12 -5.29
CA GLU A 199 -40.83 6.06 -5.58
C GLU A 199 -41.69 6.33 -4.33
N LEU A 200 -41.28 5.81 -3.15
CA LEU A 200 -42.05 5.94 -1.91
C LEU A 200 -41.89 7.31 -1.22
N THR A 201 -40.78 8.00 -1.46
CA THR A 201 -40.50 9.33 -0.89
C THR A 201 -41.61 10.35 -1.20
N PRO A 202 -42.02 10.58 -2.47
CA PRO A 202 -43.08 11.54 -2.78
C PRO A 202 -44.44 11.13 -2.21
N VAL A 203 -44.74 9.82 -2.15
CA VAL A 203 -46.00 9.32 -1.58
C VAL A 203 -46.09 9.61 -0.08
N LEU A 204 -44.98 9.41 0.65
CA LEU A 204 -44.89 9.75 2.07
C LEU A 204 -44.99 11.25 2.33
N GLU A 205 -44.36 12.09 1.50
CA GLU A 205 -44.50 13.54 1.61
C GLU A 205 -45.95 13.99 1.39
N LEU A 206 -46.64 13.38 0.43
CA LEU A 206 -48.05 13.68 0.13
C LEU A 206 -48.97 13.27 1.28
N LYS A 207 -48.78 12.06 1.84
CA LYS A 207 -49.49 11.59 3.05
C LYS A 207 -49.21 12.47 4.27
N ARG A 208 -47.98 12.96 4.44
CA ARG A 208 -47.63 13.90 5.54
C ARG A 208 -48.35 15.24 5.38
N ARG A 209 -48.47 15.76 4.16
CA ARG A 209 -49.25 16.99 3.88
C ARG A 209 -50.74 16.78 4.14
N GLU A 210 -51.30 15.65 3.72
CA GLU A 210 -52.69 15.29 4.01
C GLU A 210 -52.97 15.15 5.51
N ALA A 211 -52.04 14.51 6.25
CA ALA A 211 -52.15 14.37 7.70
C ALA A 211 -52.05 15.73 8.40
N ALA A 212 -51.13 16.61 7.99
CA ALA A 212 -51.00 17.96 8.53
C ALA A 212 -52.27 18.81 8.28
N ASN A 213 -52.87 18.68 7.08
CA ASN A 213 -54.14 19.35 6.77
C ASN A 213 -55.30 18.82 7.63
N LYS A 214 -55.40 17.49 7.82
CA LYS A 214 -56.41 16.89 8.70
C LYS A 214 -56.20 17.24 10.17
N GLN A 215 -54.95 17.39 10.62
CA GLN A 215 -54.64 17.84 11.98
C GLN A 215 -55.01 19.31 12.19
N GLY A 216 -55.03 20.12 11.13
CA GLY A 216 -55.63 21.46 11.13
C GLY A 216 -57.16 21.47 11.16
N GLU A 217 -57.82 20.41 10.70
CA GLU A 217 -59.29 20.23 10.76
C GLU A 217 -59.77 19.53 12.05
N LEU A 218 -58.88 18.89 12.82
CA LEU A 218 -59.23 18.31 14.12
C LEU A 218 -59.49 19.44 15.14
N LEU A 219 -60.72 19.48 15.66
CA LEU A 219 -61.10 20.33 16.79
C LEU A 219 -60.05 20.17 17.91
N THR A 220 -59.46 21.28 18.34
CA THR A 220 -58.48 21.30 19.42
C THR A 220 -59.06 20.65 20.70
N ALA A 221 -58.20 20.11 21.57
CA ALA A 221 -58.63 19.46 22.81
C ALA A 221 -59.61 20.34 23.62
N HIS A 222 -59.38 21.65 23.63
CA HIS A 222 -60.28 22.65 24.22
C HIS A 222 -61.68 22.66 23.60
N GLN A 223 -61.79 22.61 22.26
CA GLN A 223 -63.09 22.63 21.57
C GLN A 223 -63.88 21.32 21.77
N LEU A 224 -63.18 20.19 21.90
CA LEU A 224 -63.78 18.90 22.28
C LEU A 224 -64.28 18.90 23.72
N GLU A 225 -63.50 19.50 24.63
CA GLU A 225 -63.86 19.65 26.04
C GLU A 225 -65.05 20.59 26.24
N GLU A 226 -65.11 21.69 25.48
CA GLU A 226 -66.25 22.62 25.46
C GLU A 226 -67.54 21.92 25.00
N LYS A 227 -67.47 21.11 23.94
CA LYS A 227 -68.61 20.31 23.47
C LYS A 227 -69.02 19.23 24.48
N CYS A 228 -68.07 18.55 25.11
CA CYS A 228 -68.37 17.57 26.17
C CYS A 228 -69.03 18.22 27.38
N ASN A 229 -68.59 19.42 27.77
CA ASN A 229 -69.20 20.18 28.86
C ASN A 229 -70.60 20.69 28.50
N GLY A 230 -70.80 21.12 27.25
CA GLY A 230 -72.13 21.45 26.73
C GLY A 230 -73.09 20.26 26.78
N LEU A 231 -72.64 19.08 26.37
CA LEU A 231 -73.43 17.84 26.44
C LEU A 231 -73.73 17.41 27.88
N LYS A 232 -72.76 17.54 28.80
CA LYS A 232 -72.98 17.26 30.23
C LYS A 232 -73.99 18.22 30.86
N LYS A 233 -73.98 19.49 30.45
CA LYS A 233 -74.96 20.49 30.91
C LYS A 233 -76.37 20.14 30.43
N LEU A 234 -76.52 19.83 29.14
CA LEU A 234 -77.79 19.36 28.57
C LEU A 234 -78.30 18.09 29.25
N TRP A 235 -77.41 17.15 29.58
CA TRP A 235 -77.78 15.95 30.32
C TRP A 235 -78.32 16.26 31.71
N LYS A 236 -77.68 17.17 32.46
CA LYS A 236 -78.16 17.62 33.77
C LYS A 236 -79.49 18.36 33.69
N GLU A 237 -79.69 19.18 32.66
CA GLU A 237 -80.97 19.86 32.41
C GLU A 237 -82.09 18.84 32.11
N LEU A 238 -81.78 17.79 31.34
CA LEU A 238 -82.72 16.69 31.07
C LEU A 238 -83.04 15.87 32.35
N GLU A 239 -82.04 15.67 33.21
CA GLU A 239 -82.19 14.94 34.46
C GLU A 239 -83.00 15.74 35.49
N ALA A 240 -82.83 17.07 35.52
CA ALA A 240 -83.67 17.98 36.29
C ALA A 240 -85.10 18.09 35.73
N SER A 241 -85.29 17.98 34.41
CA SER A 241 -86.65 17.91 33.85
C SER A 241 -87.33 16.59 34.23
N LYS A 242 -86.57 15.49 34.35
CA LYS A 242 -87.06 14.19 34.84
C LYS A 242 -87.67 14.27 36.25
N THR A 243 -87.17 15.15 37.11
CA THR A 243 -87.72 15.41 38.45
C THR A 243 -88.98 16.26 38.47
N LEU A 244 -89.40 16.86 37.34
CA LEU A 244 -90.69 17.55 37.20
C LEU A 244 -91.83 16.61 36.76
N PHE A 245 -91.51 15.39 36.30
CA PHE A 245 -92.52 14.40 35.92
C PHE A 245 -93.31 13.73 37.06
N PRO A 246 -92.88 13.69 38.34
CA PRO A 246 -93.72 13.16 39.43
C PRO A 246 -94.97 14.02 39.67
N GLU A 247 -94.85 15.34 39.53
CA GLU A 247 -95.98 16.27 39.71
C GLU A 247 -97.00 16.13 38.56
N ILE A 248 -96.52 15.93 37.33
CA ILE A 248 -97.38 15.66 36.15
C ILE A 248 -98.09 14.30 36.29
N LEU A 249 -97.42 13.28 36.84
CA LEU A 249 -98.05 11.98 37.13
C LEU A 249 -99.11 12.08 38.24
N SER A 250 -98.88 12.88 39.29
CA SER A 250 -99.88 13.09 40.35
C SER A 250 -101.13 13.84 39.88
N ILE A 251 -101.00 14.72 38.87
CA ILE A 251 -102.15 15.43 38.28
C ILE A 251 -102.93 14.50 37.34
N LEU A 252 -102.25 13.56 36.66
CA LEU A 252 -102.89 12.55 35.79
C LEU A 252 -103.59 11.44 36.59
N GLU A 253 -103.18 11.14 37.82
CA GLU A 253 -103.91 10.22 38.71
C GLU A 253 -105.13 10.85 39.42
N TYR A 254 -105.28 12.18 39.34
CA TYR A 254 -106.41 12.93 39.95
C TYR A 254 -107.48 13.38 38.93
N LEU A 255 -107.27 13.14 37.63
CA LEU A 255 -108.23 13.35 36.53
C LEU A 255 -108.87 12.02 36.12
#